data_AF-A0A948BDN3-F1
#
_entry.id   AF-A0A948BDN3-F1
#
_cell.length_a   1.000
_cell.length_b   1.000
_cell.length_c   1.000
_cell.angle_alpha   90.00
_cell.angle_beta   90.00
_cell.angle_gamma   90.00
#
_symmetry.space_group_name_H-M   'P 1'
#
loop_
_entity.id
_entity.type
_entity.pdbx_description
1 polymer ?
#
loop_
_entity_poly.entity_id
_entity_poly.type
_entity_poly.pdbx_seq_one_letter_code
_entity_poly.pdbx_strand_id
1 'polypeptide(L)'
;FCTRKRKVGDDRKNPALEDIKRGIEYIATHEDIRDVLISGGDPLLMSNNRLDDVLGKLKEIKHLELIRIGTRVPCVWPQKIIEDKELIEVLRKHTPQSLKDPQLFINTHFNHPNEITNESYQAVKVLRQLGIPIGNQTVLMKGVNDDTDVMRTLMHGLGKMGIKPYYLYYADLVEGTGHFRTDVYRGKEICRDLCGTTTGFLRPTYVVDAQGGRGKVPVDLGFSEGISDEKKGGTFTSPIGLGKVYVNDPLEIIVGKKRRIRTQSNTNLQKG
;
A
#
# COMPACT_ATOMS: atom_id res chain seq x y z
N PHE A 1 -6.04 -11.89 -13.79
CA PHE A 1 -5.23 -10.73 -13.39
C PHE A 1 -3.91 -11.08 -12.68
N CYS A 2 -3.61 -12.33 -12.31
CA CYS A 2 -2.33 -12.65 -11.66
C CYS A 2 -1.14 -12.28 -12.56
N THR A 3 -0.34 -11.28 -12.14
CA THR A 3 0.82 -10.79 -12.91
C THR A 3 1.96 -11.81 -12.96
N ARG A 4 1.86 -12.86 -12.14
CA ARG A 4 2.79 -13.99 -12.07
C ARG A 4 2.19 -15.30 -12.58
N LYS A 5 1.14 -15.25 -13.39
CA LYS A 5 0.49 -16.45 -13.98
C LYS A 5 1.48 -17.42 -14.63
N ARG A 6 2.61 -16.92 -15.16
CA ARG A 6 3.70 -17.76 -15.73
C ARG A 6 4.48 -18.61 -14.71
N LYS A 7 4.42 -18.27 -13.41
CA LYS A 7 5.13 -18.92 -12.29
C LYS A 7 4.18 -19.56 -11.26
N VAL A 8 2.97 -19.03 -11.08
CA VAL A 8 2.01 -19.47 -10.05
C VAL A 8 1.13 -20.61 -10.59
N GLY A 9 1.02 -21.71 -9.85
CA GLY A 9 0.17 -22.87 -10.19
C GLY A 9 0.89 -24.05 -10.85
N ASP A 10 2.21 -23.98 -11.03
CA ASP A 10 3.05 -25.11 -11.45
C ASP A 10 4.04 -25.41 -10.32
N ASP A 11 3.89 -26.56 -9.66
CA ASP A 11 4.72 -26.93 -8.51
C ASP A 11 6.21 -27.00 -8.85
N ARG A 12 6.56 -27.22 -10.12
CA ARG A 12 7.94 -27.23 -10.62
C ARG A 12 8.58 -25.83 -10.67
N LYS A 13 7.78 -24.77 -10.48
CA LYS A 13 8.23 -23.37 -10.48
C LYS A 13 8.19 -22.73 -9.10
N ASN A 14 7.75 -23.47 -8.08
CA ASN A 14 7.96 -23.06 -6.70
C ASN A 14 9.46 -23.13 -6.41
N PRO A 15 10.06 -22.08 -5.80
CA PRO A 15 11.47 -22.09 -5.50
C PRO A 15 11.80 -23.29 -4.60
N ALA A 16 12.85 -24.02 -4.93
CA ALA A 16 13.35 -25.08 -4.06
C ALA A 16 13.82 -24.46 -2.74
N LEU A 17 13.91 -25.27 -1.68
CA LEU A 17 14.47 -24.79 -0.41
C LEU A 17 15.87 -24.22 -0.58
N GLU A 18 16.65 -24.80 -1.49
CA GLU A 18 18.01 -24.34 -1.81
C GLU A 18 18.02 -22.95 -2.47
N ASP A 19 17.03 -22.64 -3.32
CA ASP A 19 16.89 -21.31 -3.92
C ASP A 19 16.57 -20.25 -2.89
N ILE A 20 15.72 -20.60 -1.91
CA ILE A 20 15.36 -19.70 -0.80
C ILE A 20 16.59 -19.44 0.07
N LYS A 21 17.36 -20.49 0.41
CA LYS A 21 18.61 -20.33 1.18
C LYS A 21 19.60 -19.41 0.47
N ARG A 22 19.84 -19.62 -0.82
CA ARG A 22 20.71 -18.75 -1.64
C ARG A 22 20.21 -17.30 -1.66
N GLY A 23 18.90 -17.10 -1.74
CA GLY A 23 18.30 -15.76 -1.64
C GLY A 23 18.54 -15.09 -0.29
N ILE A 24 18.39 -15.83 0.81
CA ILE A 24 18.66 -15.33 2.17
C ILE A 24 20.15 -14.99 2.32
N GLU A 25 21.06 -15.84 1.83
CA GLU A 25 22.50 -15.60 1.92
C GLU A 25 22.94 -14.40 1.08
N TYR A 26 22.34 -14.21 -0.10
CA TYR A 26 22.50 -12.99 -0.86
C TYR A 26 22.09 -11.76 -0.03
N ILE A 27 20.93 -11.79 0.63
CA ILE A 27 20.48 -10.68 1.48
C ILE A 27 21.43 -10.44 2.65
N ALA A 28 21.92 -11.51 3.29
CA ALA A 28 22.83 -11.43 4.42
C ALA A 28 24.18 -10.79 4.06
N THR A 29 24.62 -10.92 2.81
CA THR A 29 25.91 -10.38 2.31
C THR A 29 25.81 -8.99 1.68
N HIS A 30 24.60 -8.41 1.59
CA HIS A 30 24.33 -7.12 0.94
C HIS A 30 23.66 -6.17 1.93
N GLU A 31 24.46 -5.35 2.63
CA GLU A 31 24.00 -4.46 3.72
C GLU A 31 23.09 -3.31 3.25
N ASP A 32 23.06 -3.01 1.94
CA ASP A 32 22.16 -2.04 1.35
C ASP A 32 20.69 -2.50 1.31
N ILE A 33 20.45 -3.81 1.47
CA ILE A 33 19.10 -4.39 1.51
C ILE A 33 18.53 -4.31 2.91
N ARG A 34 17.53 -3.44 3.11
CA ARG A 34 16.85 -3.25 4.41
C ARG A 34 15.41 -3.79 4.50
N ASP A 35 14.78 -4.09 3.36
CA ASP A 35 13.38 -4.50 3.24
C ASP A 35 13.28 -5.75 2.35
N VAL A 36 12.72 -6.82 2.91
CA VAL A 36 12.51 -8.09 2.19
C VAL A 36 11.03 -8.38 2.07
N LEU A 37 10.57 -8.62 0.83
CA LEU A 37 9.21 -9.06 0.54
C LEU A 37 9.18 -10.56 0.21
N ILE A 38 8.58 -11.35 1.08
CA ILE A 38 8.21 -12.75 0.82
C ILE A 38 6.92 -12.74 0.01
N SER A 39 6.99 -13.21 -1.23
CA SER A 39 5.87 -13.26 -2.16
C SER A 39 6.14 -14.33 -3.22
N GLY A 40 5.17 -14.64 -4.09
CA GLY A 40 5.35 -15.63 -5.16
C GLY A 40 4.00 -16.07 -5.67
N GLY A 41 3.65 -17.34 -5.39
CA GLY A 41 2.26 -17.76 -5.22
C GLY A 41 1.66 -17.05 -4.01
N ASP A 42 1.51 -17.76 -2.89
CA ASP A 42 1.06 -17.15 -1.63
C ASP A 42 1.88 -17.72 -0.46
N PRO A 43 2.66 -16.89 0.27
CA PRO A 43 3.50 -17.36 1.36
C PRO A 43 2.71 -18.02 2.49
N LEU A 44 1.47 -17.60 2.74
CA LEU A 44 0.65 -18.22 3.78
C LEU A 44 0.09 -19.59 3.35
N LEU A 45 0.32 -20.03 2.11
CA LEU A 45 0.04 -21.40 1.67
C LEU A 45 1.23 -22.35 1.86
N MET A 46 2.41 -21.85 2.26
CA MET A 46 3.51 -22.73 2.67
C MET A 46 3.15 -23.50 3.95
N SER A 47 3.86 -24.59 4.22
CA SER A 47 3.77 -25.25 5.52
C SER A 47 4.30 -24.32 6.62
N ASN A 48 3.71 -24.43 7.82
CA ASN A 48 4.06 -23.60 8.97
C ASN A 48 5.55 -23.68 9.30
N ASN A 49 6.14 -24.89 9.30
CA ASN A 49 7.58 -25.10 9.47
C ASN A 49 8.44 -24.37 8.42
N ARG A 50 8.02 -24.34 7.16
CA ARG A 50 8.77 -23.67 6.10
C ARG A 50 8.68 -22.15 6.24
N LEU A 51 7.51 -21.64 6.62
CA LEU A 51 7.35 -20.21 6.90
C LEU A 51 8.19 -19.78 8.12
N ASP A 52 8.21 -20.60 9.18
CA ASP A 52 9.00 -20.36 10.39
C ASP A 52 10.50 -20.31 10.10
N ASP A 53 11.04 -21.28 9.34
CA ASP A 53 12.46 -21.32 8.95
C ASP A 53 12.87 -20.07 8.13
N VAL A 54 12.04 -19.65 7.17
CA VAL A 54 12.34 -18.48 6.34
C VAL A 54 12.32 -17.18 7.16
N LEU A 55 11.28 -16.99 7.97
CA LEU A 55 11.17 -15.79 8.81
C LEU A 55 12.28 -15.74 9.86
N GLY A 56 12.63 -16.88 10.47
CA GLY A 56 13.70 -17.00 11.45
C GLY A 56 15.04 -16.56 10.88
N LYS A 57 15.43 -17.13 9.74
CA LYS A 57 16.69 -16.78 9.07
C LYS A 57 16.76 -15.32 8.64
N LEU A 58 15.65 -14.74 8.15
CA LEU A 58 15.62 -13.32 7.81
C LEU A 58 15.75 -12.45 9.07
N LYS A 59 15.11 -12.83 10.18
CA LYS A 59 15.20 -12.10 11.45
C LYS A 59 16.61 -12.09 12.05
N GLU A 60 17.44 -13.09 11.74
CA GLU A 60 18.85 -13.14 12.16
C GLU A 60 19.75 -12.11 11.45
N ILE A 61 19.32 -11.57 10.30
CA ILE A 61 20.09 -10.61 9.52
C ILE A 61 19.97 -9.21 10.16
N LYS A 62 21.07 -8.74 10.76
CA LYS A 62 21.09 -7.54 11.61
C LYS A 62 20.73 -6.23 10.92
N HIS A 63 21.02 -6.09 9.63
CA HIS A 63 20.73 -4.87 8.87
C HIS A 63 19.31 -4.84 8.27
N LEU A 64 18.53 -5.92 8.42
CA LEU A 64 17.14 -5.91 8.00
C LEU A 64 16.27 -5.12 8.98
N GLU A 65 15.49 -4.21 8.42
CA GLU A 65 14.54 -3.41 9.17
C GLU A 65 13.10 -3.85 8.96
N LEU A 66 12.78 -4.37 7.76
CA LEU A 66 11.42 -4.72 7.37
C LEU A 66 11.37 -6.10 6.72
N ILE A 67 10.40 -6.91 7.15
CA ILE A 67 10.01 -8.15 6.48
C ILE A 67 8.53 -8.01 6.11
N ARG A 68 8.18 -8.28 4.87
CA ARG A 68 6.82 -8.14 4.36
C ARG A 68 6.34 -9.45 3.76
N ILE A 69 5.09 -9.81 4.03
CA ILE A 69 4.42 -10.97 3.42
C ILE A 69 3.34 -10.45 2.48
N GLY A 70 3.42 -10.79 1.19
CA GLY A 70 2.36 -10.52 0.22
C GLY A 70 1.45 -11.73 0.07
N THR A 71 0.19 -11.64 0.53
CA THR A 71 -0.76 -12.76 0.58
C THR A 71 -2.17 -12.34 0.17
N ARG A 72 -2.93 -13.23 -0.45
CA ARG A 72 -4.36 -13.05 -0.73
C ARG A 72 -5.23 -13.92 0.18
N VAL A 73 -4.65 -14.74 1.05
CA VAL A 73 -5.39 -15.63 1.99
C VAL A 73 -6.51 -14.91 2.74
N PRO A 74 -6.34 -13.68 3.29
CA PRO A 74 -7.45 -12.98 3.94
C PRO A 74 -8.68 -12.75 3.05
N CYS A 75 -8.50 -12.68 1.73
CA CYS A 75 -9.57 -12.43 0.76
C CYS A 75 -10.20 -13.73 0.23
N VAL A 76 -9.40 -14.79 0.05
CA VAL A 76 -9.84 -16.02 -0.66
C VAL A 76 -10.00 -17.25 0.23
N TRP A 77 -9.27 -17.33 1.34
CA TRP A 77 -9.36 -18.45 2.29
C TRP A 77 -9.13 -17.96 3.73
N PRO A 78 -9.98 -17.05 4.24
CA PRO A 78 -9.81 -16.46 5.57
C PRO A 78 -9.81 -17.49 6.70
N GLN A 79 -10.49 -18.62 6.52
CA GLN A 79 -10.53 -19.73 7.49
C GLN A 79 -9.14 -20.22 7.86
N LYS A 80 -8.18 -20.23 6.91
CA LYS A 80 -6.80 -20.61 7.22
C LYS A 80 -6.22 -19.76 8.35
N ILE A 81 -6.48 -18.45 8.38
CA ILE A 81 -5.97 -17.58 9.44
C ILE A 81 -6.78 -17.73 10.74
N ILE A 82 -8.08 -18.00 10.62
CA ILE A 82 -8.99 -18.08 11.78
C ILE A 82 -8.78 -19.41 12.55
N GLU A 83 -8.53 -20.50 11.84
CA GLU A 83 -8.56 -21.87 12.38
C GLU A 83 -7.17 -22.47 12.59
N ASP A 84 -6.16 -22.09 11.78
CA ASP A 84 -4.79 -22.61 11.89
C ASP A 84 -4.02 -21.93 13.03
N LYS A 85 -4.12 -22.51 14.23
CA LYS A 85 -3.43 -22.01 15.43
C LYS A 85 -1.90 -22.05 15.29
N GLU A 86 -1.36 -23.03 14.57
CA GLU A 86 0.08 -23.15 14.38
C GLU A 86 0.61 -22.02 13.49
N LEU A 87 -0.11 -21.65 12.43
CA LEU A 87 0.21 -20.47 11.62
C LEU A 87 0.26 -19.20 12.48
N ILE A 88 -0.74 -19.00 13.35
CA ILE A 88 -0.80 -17.83 14.23
C ILE A 88 0.38 -17.80 15.20
N GLU A 89 0.81 -18.95 15.71
CA GLU A 89 1.96 -19.03 16.60
C GLU A 89 3.28 -18.74 15.86
N VAL A 90 3.45 -19.25 14.64
CA VAL A 90 4.59 -18.91 13.78
C VAL A 90 4.64 -17.40 13.53
N LEU A 91 3.52 -16.78 13.15
CA LEU A 91 3.49 -15.33 12.92
C LEU A 91 3.80 -14.55 14.20
N ARG A 92 3.25 -14.97 15.35
CA ARG A 92 3.51 -14.36 16.67
C ARG A 92 4.98 -14.41 17.05
N LYS A 93 5.65 -15.54 16.86
CA LYS A 93 7.08 -15.72 17.14
C LYS A 93 7.95 -14.70 16.37
N HIS A 94 7.52 -14.33 15.17
CA HIS A 94 8.25 -13.43 14.28
C HIS A 94 7.79 -11.98 14.34
N THR A 95 6.84 -11.62 15.21
CA THR A 95 6.58 -10.20 15.47
C THR A 95 7.72 -9.58 16.29
N PRO A 96 8.05 -8.30 16.05
CA PRO A 96 9.15 -7.63 16.74
C PRO A 96 8.84 -7.46 18.24
N GLN A 97 9.85 -7.65 19.09
CA GLN A 97 9.77 -7.41 20.53
C GLN A 97 10.36 -6.05 20.91
N SER A 98 11.20 -5.49 20.04
CA SER A 98 11.82 -4.18 20.20
C SER A 98 12.08 -3.54 18.83
N LEU A 99 12.48 -2.26 18.82
CA LEU A 99 12.91 -1.55 17.61
C LEU A 99 14.19 -2.13 16.96
N LYS A 100 14.87 -3.09 17.62
CA LYS A 100 16.02 -3.79 17.05
C LYS A 100 15.61 -4.97 16.17
N ASP A 101 14.37 -5.44 16.32
CA ASP A 101 13.83 -6.52 15.48
C ASP A 101 13.24 -5.92 14.20
N PRO A 102 13.36 -6.61 13.04
CA PRO A 102 12.68 -6.17 11.85
C PRO A 102 11.16 -6.20 12.03
N GLN A 103 10.48 -5.15 11.57
CA GLN A 103 9.02 -5.10 11.62
C GLN A 103 8.42 -6.02 10.56
N LEU A 104 7.54 -6.93 11.00
CA LEU A 104 6.74 -7.76 10.11
C LEU A 104 5.51 -6.99 9.61
N PHE A 105 5.31 -6.92 8.30
CA PHE A 105 4.13 -6.36 7.63
C PHE A 105 3.41 -7.43 6.80
N ILE A 106 2.11 -7.25 6.62
CA ILE A 106 1.32 -8.03 5.65
C ILE A 106 0.71 -7.10 4.60
N ASN A 107 0.91 -7.41 3.33
CA ASN A 107 0.20 -6.79 2.21
C ASN A 107 -0.85 -7.77 1.67
N THR A 108 -2.11 -7.35 1.75
CA THR A 108 -3.28 -8.08 1.23
C THR A 108 -3.61 -7.68 -0.20
N HIS A 109 -4.54 -8.38 -0.84
CA HIS A 109 -4.92 -8.14 -2.24
C HIS A 109 -6.45 -8.23 -2.45
N PHE A 110 -7.13 -7.21 -1.93
CA PHE A 110 -8.57 -7.00 -2.09
C PHE A 110 -8.79 -6.08 -3.30
N ASN A 111 -9.69 -6.48 -4.18
CA ASN A 111 -10.02 -5.80 -5.42
C ASN A 111 -11.46 -5.31 -5.48
N HIS A 112 -12.37 -5.89 -4.70
CA HIS A 112 -13.78 -5.52 -4.75
C HIS A 112 -14.40 -5.51 -3.34
N PRO A 113 -15.36 -4.62 -3.03
CA PRO A 113 -16.06 -4.60 -1.75
C PRO A 113 -16.70 -5.95 -1.37
N ASN A 114 -17.13 -6.74 -2.35
CA ASN A 114 -17.73 -8.06 -2.10
C ASN A 114 -16.74 -9.07 -1.49
N GLU A 115 -15.43 -8.85 -1.61
CA GLU A 115 -14.44 -9.68 -0.94
C GLU A 115 -14.33 -9.34 0.56
N ILE A 116 -14.90 -8.20 0.99
CA ILE A 116 -14.99 -7.81 2.40
C ILE A 116 -16.20 -8.52 3.03
N THR A 117 -15.94 -9.74 3.49
CA THR A 117 -16.91 -10.55 4.25
C THR A 117 -16.62 -10.50 5.75
N ASN A 118 -17.52 -11.05 6.56
CA ASN A 118 -17.28 -11.19 8.00
C ASN A 118 -16.04 -12.06 8.28
N GLU A 119 -15.85 -13.14 7.53
CA GLU A 119 -14.70 -14.04 7.66
C GLU A 119 -13.41 -13.31 7.30
N SER A 120 -13.38 -12.55 6.20
CA SER A 120 -12.22 -11.74 5.82
C SER A 120 -11.87 -10.72 6.91
N TYR A 121 -12.88 -10.12 7.53
CA TYR A 121 -12.70 -9.19 8.66
C TYR A 121 -12.15 -9.90 9.89
N GLN A 122 -12.65 -11.08 10.27
CA GLN A 122 -12.11 -11.83 11.40
C GLN A 122 -10.66 -12.24 11.16
N ALA A 123 -10.31 -12.73 9.96
CA ALA A 123 -8.93 -13.07 9.61
C ALA A 123 -8.00 -11.86 9.77
N VAL A 124 -8.40 -10.71 9.26
CA VAL A 124 -7.64 -9.46 9.39
C VAL A 124 -7.56 -9.00 10.84
N LYS A 125 -8.63 -9.14 11.62
CA LYS A 125 -8.65 -8.83 13.05
C LYS A 125 -7.66 -9.68 13.83
N VAL A 126 -7.58 -10.99 13.56
CA VAL A 126 -6.59 -11.89 14.17
C VAL A 126 -5.17 -11.42 13.87
N LEU A 127 -4.85 -11.12 12.61
CA LEU A 127 -3.52 -10.62 12.22
C LEU A 127 -3.18 -9.28 12.91
N ARG A 128 -4.14 -8.36 13.00
CA ARG A 128 -3.96 -7.07 13.69
C ARG A 128 -3.75 -7.23 15.20
N GLN A 129 -4.37 -8.23 15.83
CA GLN A 129 -4.16 -8.53 17.25
C GLN A 129 -2.73 -9.04 17.54
N LEU A 130 -2.00 -9.52 16.53
CA LEU A 130 -0.57 -9.81 16.65
C LEU A 130 0.31 -8.55 16.60
N GLY A 131 -0.28 -7.38 16.33
CA GLY A 131 0.45 -6.13 16.14
C GLY A 131 1.05 -5.96 14.74
N ILE A 132 0.67 -6.80 13.77
CA ILE A 132 1.16 -6.74 12.39
C ILE A 132 0.44 -5.60 11.65
N PRO A 133 1.15 -4.58 11.12
CA PRO A 133 0.54 -3.57 10.27
C PRO A 133 0.17 -4.17 8.91
N ILE A 134 -1.02 -3.82 8.41
CA ILE A 134 -1.59 -4.42 7.20
C ILE A 134 -1.85 -3.37 6.14
N GLY A 135 -1.26 -3.57 4.96
CA GLY A 135 -1.52 -2.83 3.74
C GLY A 135 -2.43 -3.60 2.77
N ASN A 136 -3.00 -2.90 1.79
CA ASN A 136 -3.71 -3.51 0.67
C ASN A 136 -3.16 -3.05 -0.68
N GLN A 137 -2.96 -4.00 -1.57
CA GLN A 137 -2.58 -3.78 -2.96
C GLN A 137 -3.77 -4.17 -3.84
N THR A 138 -4.46 -3.16 -4.36
CA THR A 138 -5.57 -3.33 -5.31
C THR A 138 -5.02 -3.26 -6.73
N VAL A 139 -5.57 -4.05 -7.66
CA VAL A 139 -5.32 -3.91 -9.10
C VAL A 139 -6.58 -3.36 -9.76
N LEU A 140 -6.41 -2.30 -10.55
CA LEU A 140 -7.49 -1.72 -11.35
C LEU A 140 -7.82 -2.66 -12.52
N MET A 141 -9.07 -3.12 -12.57
CA MET A 141 -9.55 -4.12 -13.50
C MET A 141 -10.86 -3.67 -14.14
N LYS A 142 -10.86 -3.69 -15.47
CA LYS A 142 -12.02 -3.35 -16.30
C LYS A 142 -13.21 -4.26 -16.00
N GLY A 143 -14.38 -3.67 -15.76
CA GLY A 143 -15.62 -4.35 -15.43
C GLY A 143 -15.66 -4.99 -14.04
N VAL A 144 -14.69 -4.69 -13.18
CA VAL A 144 -14.63 -5.22 -11.79
C VAL A 144 -14.62 -4.08 -10.79
N ASN A 145 -13.64 -3.18 -10.88
CA ASN A 145 -13.45 -2.09 -9.92
C ASN A 145 -13.01 -0.79 -10.59
N ASP A 146 -13.21 -0.67 -11.90
CA ASP A 146 -12.97 0.53 -12.70
C ASP A 146 -14.10 1.57 -12.58
N ASP A 147 -14.68 1.66 -11.38
CA ASP A 147 -15.72 2.60 -11.00
C ASP A 147 -15.35 3.33 -9.70
N THR A 148 -15.59 4.65 -9.68
CA THR A 148 -15.21 5.51 -8.55
C THR A 148 -15.97 5.13 -7.27
N ASP A 149 -17.26 4.81 -7.36
CA ASP A 149 -18.08 4.49 -6.20
C ASP A 149 -17.74 3.10 -5.64
N VAL A 150 -17.48 2.13 -6.53
CA VAL A 150 -16.95 0.80 -6.15
C VAL A 150 -15.61 0.94 -5.44
N MET A 151 -14.68 1.72 -6.01
CA MET A 151 -13.36 1.93 -5.42
C MET A 151 -13.47 2.66 -4.07
N ARG A 152 -14.30 3.71 -3.97
CA ARG A 152 -14.54 4.42 -2.70
C ARG A 152 -15.08 3.49 -1.62
N THR A 153 -16.03 2.65 -1.98
CA THR A 153 -16.61 1.65 -1.07
C THR A 153 -15.55 0.66 -0.60
N LEU A 154 -14.66 0.21 -1.49
CA LEU A 154 -13.54 -0.66 -1.16
C LEU A 154 -12.59 0.03 -0.17
N MET A 155 -12.16 1.26 -0.47
CA MET A 155 -11.24 2.03 0.40
C MET A 155 -11.80 2.24 1.81
N HIS A 156 -13.08 2.59 1.90
CA HIS A 156 -13.76 2.75 3.19
C HIS A 156 -13.91 1.41 3.93
N GLY A 157 -14.24 0.33 3.21
CA GLY A 157 -14.31 -1.02 3.77
C GLY A 157 -12.97 -1.48 4.35
N LEU A 158 -11.88 -1.32 3.59
CA LEU A 158 -10.52 -1.59 4.05
C LEU A 158 -10.18 -0.79 5.30
N GLY A 159 -10.53 0.51 5.31
CA GLY A 159 -10.36 1.37 6.48
C GLY A 159 -11.11 0.86 7.71
N LYS A 160 -12.36 0.39 7.57
CA LYS A 160 -13.15 -0.23 8.65
C LYS A 160 -12.51 -1.51 9.20
N MET A 161 -11.84 -2.30 8.35
CA MET A 161 -11.08 -3.47 8.78
C MET A 161 -9.75 -3.10 9.46
N GLY A 162 -9.33 -1.84 9.38
CA GLY A 162 -8.03 -1.34 9.83
C GLY A 162 -6.88 -1.68 8.88
N ILE A 163 -7.17 -1.87 7.59
CA ILE A 163 -6.18 -2.05 6.54
C ILE A 163 -5.90 -0.71 5.89
N LYS A 164 -4.63 -0.39 5.64
CA LYS A 164 -4.22 0.79 4.89
C LYS A 164 -4.23 0.51 3.38
N PRO A 165 -5.03 1.21 2.58
CA PRO A 165 -4.88 1.18 1.13
C PRO A 165 -3.48 1.67 0.73
N TYR A 166 -2.68 0.78 0.15
CA TYR A 166 -1.28 1.05 -0.16
C TYR A 166 -1.14 1.47 -1.62
N TYR A 167 -1.42 0.55 -2.55
CA TYR A 167 -1.33 0.80 -3.98
C TYR A 167 -2.64 0.45 -4.68
N LEU A 168 -2.96 1.27 -5.68
CA LEU A 168 -3.80 0.89 -6.81
C LEU A 168 -2.87 0.68 -8.00
N TYR A 169 -2.75 -0.55 -8.47
CA TYR A 169 -1.93 -0.89 -9.63
C TYR A 169 -2.73 -0.75 -10.90
N TYR A 170 -2.12 -0.16 -11.92
CA TYR A 170 -2.51 -0.44 -13.29
C TYR A 170 -2.29 -1.93 -13.60
N ALA A 171 -3.22 -2.56 -14.32
CA ALA A 171 -3.09 -3.97 -14.67
C ALA A 171 -1.89 -4.23 -15.59
N ASP A 172 -0.96 -5.08 -15.13
CA ASP A 172 0.26 -5.41 -15.87
C ASP A 172 0.01 -5.99 -17.27
N LEU A 173 1.01 -5.81 -18.12
CA LEU A 173 1.08 -6.34 -19.48
C LEU A 173 1.45 -7.82 -19.45
N VAL A 174 0.56 -8.65 -18.91
CA VAL A 174 0.70 -10.11 -18.91
C VAL A 174 -0.13 -10.73 -20.02
N GLU A 175 0.44 -11.74 -20.68
CA GLU A 175 -0.23 -12.47 -21.73
C GLU A 175 -1.58 -13.06 -21.23
N GLY A 176 -2.62 -12.86 -22.03
CA GLY A 176 -3.96 -13.33 -21.72
C GLY A 176 -4.73 -12.54 -20.66
N THR A 177 -4.20 -11.44 -20.11
CA THR A 177 -4.93 -10.55 -19.16
C THR A 177 -5.38 -9.23 -19.76
N GLY A 178 -5.20 -9.03 -21.07
CA GLY A 178 -5.48 -7.76 -21.74
C GLY A 178 -6.92 -7.25 -21.61
N HIS A 179 -7.90 -8.15 -21.47
CA HIS A 179 -9.32 -7.80 -21.30
C HIS A 179 -9.63 -7.14 -19.95
N PHE A 180 -8.78 -7.31 -18.94
CA PHE A 180 -8.91 -6.62 -17.65
C PHE A 180 -8.26 -5.22 -17.64
N ARG A 181 -7.56 -4.82 -18.70
CA ARG A 181 -6.88 -3.52 -18.71
C ARG A 181 -7.87 -2.38 -18.93
N THR A 182 -7.70 -1.34 -18.12
CA THR A 182 -8.35 -0.05 -18.29
C THR A 182 -7.42 0.91 -19.05
N ASP A 183 -7.90 2.12 -19.31
CA ASP A 183 -7.03 3.25 -19.64
C ASP A 183 -6.35 3.77 -18.37
N VAL A 184 -5.09 4.20 -18.46
CA VAL A 184 -4.38 4.81 -17.32
C VAL A 184 -5.14 6.03 -16.79
N TYR A 185 -5.77 6.78 -17.72
CA TYR A 185 -6.60 7.93 -17.37
C TYR A 185 -7.76 7.56 -16.44
N ARG A 186 -8.37 6.38 -16.59
CA ARG A 186 -9.46 5.94 -15.71
C ARG A 186 -9.00 5.80 -14.25
N GLY A 187 -7.82 5.25 -14.02
CA GLY A 187 -7.26 5.16 -12.67
C GLY A 187 -6.92 6.54 -12.10
N LYS A 188 -6.45 7.47 -12.95
CA LYS A 188 -6.23 8.86 -12.56
C LYS A 188 -7.53 9.54 -12.13
N GLU A 189 -8.62 9.40 -12.88
CA GLU A 189 -9.92 9.96 -12.52
C GLU A 189 -10.42 9.42 -11.18
N ILE A 190 -10.42 8.10 -10.99
CA ILE A 190 -10.85 7.45 -9.74
C ILE A 190 -10.04 8.01 -8.55
N CYS A 191 -8.71 8.04 -8.65
CA CYS A 191 -7.88 8.52 -7.55
C CYS A 191 -8.00 10.02 -7.30
N ARG A 192 -8.30 10.82 -8.34
CA ARG A 192 -8.64 12.24 -8.17
C ARG A 192 -9.95 12.39 -7.41
N ASP A 193 -10.99 11.65 -7.75
CA ASP A 193 -12.30 11.74 -7.10
C ASP A 193 -12.25 11.29 -5.63
N LEU A 194 -11.39 10.32 -5.31
CA LEU A 194 -11.13 9.93 -3.92
C LEU A 194 -10.49 11.08 -3.11
N CYS A 195 -9.81 12.01 -3.76
CA CYS A 195 -9.31 13.20 -3.09
C CYS A 195 -10.47 14.15 -2.80
N GLY A 196 -10.74 14.41 -1.51
CA GLY A 196 -11.83 15.29 -1.08
C GLY A 196 -13.13 14.53 -0.73
N THR A 197 -13.32 13.31 -1.22
CA THR A 197 -14.47 12.45 -0.86
C THR A 197 -14.12 11.31 0.10
N THR A 198 -12.83 11.08 0.33
CA THR A 198 -12.31 10.02 1.22
C THR A 198 -11.25 10.56 2.18
N THR A 199 -11.14 9.93 3.35
CA THR A 199 -10.10 10.20 4.35
C THR A 199 -8.70 10.10 3.75
N GLY A 200 -7.84 11.08 4.05
CA GLY A 200 -6.55 11.26 3.37
C GLY A 200 -5.64 10.03 3.31
N PHE A 201 -5.58 9.22 4.37
CA PHE A 201 -4.76 8.01 4.46
C PHE A 201 -5.43 6.73 3.91
N LEU A 202 -6.70 6.82 3.51
CA LEU A 202 -7.42 5.75 2.80
C LEU A 202 -7.34 5.91 1.28
N ARG A 203 -6.57 6.89 0.80
CA ARG A 203 -6.30 7.08 -0.62
C ARG A 203 -5.05 6.28 -1.00
N PRO A 204 -5.15 5.29 -1.91
CA PRO A 204 -3.98 4.56 -2.37
C PRO A 204 -3.13 5.44 -3.29
N THR A 205 -1.86 5.07 -3.44
CA THR A 205 -1.05 5.64 -4.53
C THR A 205 -1.36 4.89 -5.82
N TYR A 206 -1.78 5.58 -6.87
CA TYR A 206 -1.99 4.96 -8.19
C TYR A 206 -0.65 4.82 -8.91
N VAL A 207 -0.28 3.59 -9.27
CA VAL A 207 1.04 3.29 -9.84
C VAL A 207 0.92 2.45 -11.10
N VAL A 208 1.86 2.68 -12.02
CA VAL A 208 2.12 1.82 -13.17
C VAL A 208 3.48 1.17 -12.97
N ASP A 209 3.57 -0.16 -13.07
CA ASP A 209 4.86 -0.85 -13.04
C ASP A 209 5.59 -0.61 -14.38
N ALA A 210 6.77 0.00 -14.30
CA ALA A 210 7.60 0.27 -15.47
C ALA A 210 8.15 -1.04 -16.04
N GLN A 211 8.06 -1.18 -17.37
CA GLN A 211 8.54 -2.36 -18.08
C GLN A 211 10.03 -2.63 -17.80
N GLY A 212 10.41 -3.91 -17.82
CA GLY A 212 11.78 -4.33 -17.52
C GLY A 212 12.15 -4.26 -16.04
N GLY A 213 11.17 -4.16 -15.13
CA GLY A 213 11.43 -4.20 -13.69
C GLY A 213 11.97 -2.90 -13.10
N ARG A 214 11.72 -1.76 -13.76
CA ARG A 214 12.25 -0.44 -13.38
C ARG A 214 11.45 0.25 -12.25
N GLY A 215 10.63 -0.52 -11.54
CA GLY A 215 9.88 -0.06 -10.37
C GLY A 215 8.51 0.53 -10.68
N LYS A 216 7.85 0.99 -9.62
CA LYS A 216 6.48 1.51 -9.62
C LYS A 216 6.53 3.01 -9.82
N VAL A 217 5.94 3.49 -10.91
CA VAL A 217 5.88 4.92 -11.23
C VAL A 217 4.53 5.46 -10.74
N PRO A 218 4.51 6.37 -9.75
CA PRO A 218 3.29 7.05 -9.36
C PRO A 218 2.74 7.88 -10.52
N VAL A 219 1.43 7.76 -10.75
CA VAL A 219 0.75 8.56 -11.78
C VAL A 219 0.44 9.93 -11.20
N ASP A 220 0.86 10.98 -11.91
CA ASP A 220 0.48 12.35 -11.55
C ASP A 220 -1.03 12.52 -11.69
N LEU A 221 -1.67 12.86 -10.57
CA LEU A 221 -3.09 13.13 -10.50
C LEU A 221 -3.43 14.50 -11.11
N GLY A 222 -2.48 15.40 -11.37
CA GLY A 222 -2.73 16.70 -12.01
C GLY A 222 -3.39 17.71 -11.08
N PHE A 223 -2.95 17.76 -9.81
CA PHE A 223 -3.39 18.78 -8.85
C PHE A 223 -2.53 20.04 -8.89
N SER A 224 -1.43 20.04 -9.62
CA SER A 224 -0.50 21.15 -9.69
C SER A 224 0.03 21.35 -11.10
N GLU A 225 0.21 22.61 -11.50
CA GLU A 225 0.78 23.01 -12.79
C GLU A 225 1.84 24.10 -12.60
N GLY A 226 2.86 24.10 -13.46
CA GLY A 226 3.84 25.19 -13.54
C GLY A 226 4.90 25.21 -12.43
N ILE A 227 4.99 24.18 -11.58
CA ILE A 227 6.07 24.06 -10.59
C ILE A 227 7.36 23.66 -11.29
N SER A 228 8.35 24.54 -11.27
CA SER A 228 9.69 24.30 -11.80
C SER A 228 10.75 25.05 -10.98
N ASP A 229 12.02 24.70 -11.16
CA ASP A 229 13.14 25.40 -10.53
C ASP A 229 13.15 26.90 -10.85
N GLU A 230 12.71 27.27 -12.07
CA GLU A 230 12.60 28.66 -12.51
C GLU A 230 11.43 29.40 -11.83
N LYS A 231 10.23 28.80 -11.83
CA LYS A 231 9.01 29.45 -11.33
C LYS A 231 8.90 29.41 -9.81
N LYS A 232 9.63 28.50 -9.15
CA LYS A 232 9.64 28.22 -7.69
C LYS A 232 8.28 27.88 -7.07
N GLY A 233 7.17 28.22 -7.72
CA GLY A 233 5.78 27.98 -7.34
C GLY A 233 4.93 27.64 -8.56
N GLY A 234 3.63 27.41 -8.32
CA GLY A 234 2.71 26.96 -9.35
C GLY A 234 1.26 27.10 -8.94
N THR A 235 0.38 26.71 -9.86
CA THR A 235 -1.06 26.70 -9.64
C THR A 235 -1.48 25.34 -9.10
N PHE A 236 -2.18 25.33 -7.97
CA PHE A 236 -2.77 24.13 -7.39
C PHE A 236 -4.28 24.14 -7.58
N THR A 237 -4.85 23.01 -7.97
CA THR A 237 -6.30 22.84 -8.09
C THR A 237 -6.82 22.08 -6.88
N SER A 238 -7.79 22.66 -6.18
CA SER A 238 -8.45 21.98 -5.06
C SER A 238 -9.15 20.71 -5.52
N PRO A 239 -9.05 19.58 -4.79
CA PRO A 239 -9.75 18.35 -5.13
C PRO A 239 -11.28 18.47 -5.19
N ILE A 240 -11.86 19.42 -4.44
CA ILE A 240 -13.31 19.69 -4.43
C ILE A 240 -13.71 20.80 -5.41
N GLY A 241 -12.83 21.19 -6.34
CA GLY A 241 -13.10 22.20 -7.36
C GLY A 241 -13.21 23.64 -6.87
N LEU A 242 -13.08 23.89 -5.56
CA LEU A 242 -13.23 25.22 -4.94
C LEU A 242 -11.99 26.13 -5.11
N GLY A 243 -11.55 26.31 -6.36
CA GLY A 243 -10.59 27.35 -6.74
C GLY A 243 -9.16 26.87 -6.97
N LYS A 244 -8.43 27.71 -7.72
CA LYS A 244 -6.99 27.62 -7.93
C LYS A 244 -6.27 28.30 -6.75
N VAL A 245 -5.39 27.59 -6.08
CA VAL A 245 -4.49 28.15 -5.05
C VAL A 245 -3.15 28.43 -5.72
N TYR A 246 -2.72 29.69 -5.71
CA TYR A 246 -1.39 30.08 -6.16
C TYR A 246 -0.44 30.06 -4.97
N VAL A 247 0.68 29.36 -5.12
CA VAL A 247 1.72 29.30 -4.08
C VAL A 247 2.96 30.00 -4.65
N ASN A 248 3.46 31.00 -3.93
CA ASN A 248 4.55 31.93 -4.25
C ASN A 248 4.21 33.23 -4.99
N ASP A 249 2.93 33.48 -5.29
CA ASP A 249 2.48 34.86 -5.51
C ASP A 249 2.39 35.60 -4.16
N PRO A 250 2.74 36.88 -4.07
CA PRO A 250 2.54 37.66 -2.84
C PRO A 250 1.07 37.54 -2.42
N LEU A 251 0.83 37.32 -1.12
CA LEU A 251 -0.49 37.13 -0.51
C LEU A 251 -1.53 38.19 -0.93
N GLU A 252 -1.06 39.33 -1.40
CA GLU A 252 -1.80 40.50 -1.90
C GLU A 252 -2.55 40.24 -3.22
N ILE A 253 -2.16 39.22 -3.99
CA ILE A 253 -2.74 38.89 -5.30
C ILE A 253 -3.80 37.77 -5.18
N ILE A 254 -3.94 37.13 -4.02
CA ILE A 254 -4.93 36.05 -3.81
C ILE A 254 -6.32 36.63 -3.59
N VAL A 255 -7.12 36.70 -4.66
CA VAL A 255 -8.52 37.14 -4.65
C VAL A 255 -9.35 36.25 -3.70
N GLY A 256 -9.99 36.87 -2.70
CA GLY A 256 -11.00 36.22 -1.84
C GLY A 256 -10.60 35.91 -0.39
N LYS A 257 -9.35 36.16 0.04
CA LYS A 257 -8.95 35.96 1.45
C LYS A 257 -9.09 37.25 2.26
N LYS A 258 -10.16 37.39 3.06
CA LYS A 258 -10.26 38.48 4.06
C LYS A 258 -9.06 38.40 5.01
N ARG A 259 -8.29 39.49 5.11
CA ARG A 259 -7.21 39.65 6.10
C ARG A 259 -7.79 39.39 7.50
N ARG A 260 -7.29 38.39 8.22
CA ARG A 260 -7.44 38.34 9.68
C ARG A 260 -6.54 39.42 10.24
N ILE A 261 -7.13 40.57 10.60
CA ILE A 261 -6.44 41.61 11.36
C ILE A 261 -6.14 40.99 12.72
N ARG A 262 -4.86 40.72 13.00
CA ARG A 262 -4.40 40.45 14.37
C ARG A 262 -4.57 41.76 15.14
N THR A 263 -5.59 41.84 15.98
CA THR A 263 -5.64 42.86 17.03
C THR A 263 -4.42 42.63 17.92
N GLN A 264 -3.45 43.54 17.87
CA GLN A 264 -2.40 43.60 18.87
C GLN A 264 -3.05 43.97 20.19
N SER A 265 -3.14 43.01 21.10
CA SER A 265 -3.43 43.25 22.51
C SER A 265 -2.25 44.03 23.09
N ASN A 266 -2.44 45.33 23.33
CA ASN A 266 -1.55 46.14 24.15
C ASN A 266 -1.44 45.52 25.54
N THR A 267 -0.30 44.90 25.83
CA THR A 267 0.14 44.63 27.20
C THR A 267 1.22 45.64 27.54
N ASN A 268 0.77 46.79 28.06
CA ASN A 268 1.64 47.70 28.80
C ASN A 268 1.96 47.04 30.16
N LEU A 269 3.11 46.37 30.25
CA LEU A 269 3.78 46.18 31.54
C LEU A 269 4.54 47.47 31.85
N GLN A 270 3.92 48.34 32.66
CA GLN A 270 4.63 49.41 33.34
C GLN A 270 5.53 48.80 34.42
N LYS A 271 6.80 49.20 34.40
CA LYS A 271 7.70 49.14 35.53
C LYS A 271 7.18 50.10 36.62
N GLY A 272 7.12 49.60 37.84
CA GLY A 272 6.90 50.33 39.09
C GLY A 272 7.25 49.36 40.22
#